data_AF-A0A183JI51-F1
#
_entry.id   AF-A0A183JI51-F1
#
_cell.length_a   1.000
_cell.length_b   1.000
_cell.length_c   1.000
_cell.angle_alpha   90.00
_cell.angle_beta   90.00
_cell.angle_gamma   90.00
#
_symmetry.space_group_name_H-M   'P 1'
#
loop_
_entity.id
_entity.type
_entity.pdbx_description
1 polymer ?
#
loop_
_entity_poly.entity_id
_entity_poly.type
_entity_poly.pdbx_seq_one_letter_code
_entity_poly.pdbx_strand_id
1 'polypeptide(L)'
;MESNWKEIKEAITSTCHEVLGHKKHHYKEWNTVDTLDRTQERGKKKAATNTSKTRAEEAKAQAEYMEVNKQVKRGVRTGKRKYVEDLAMTVEKAAREGNMRQLYDTTKELPGNYREPQRSVKSKEDKVINNIKEQRNRWVEYFKELLNRPTPLNPPNIEVAPTDLPIDVDPPTVEEISTAIR
;
A
#
# COMPACT_ATOMS: atom_id res chain seq x y z
N MET A 1 -23.62 0.36 -44.72
CA MET A 1 -23.96 -0.02 -43.32
C MET A 1 -22.81 0.22 -42.35
N GLU A 2 -21.57 -0.19 -42.67
CA GLU A 2 -20.41 0.00 -41.77
C GLU A 2 -20.09 1.48 -41.45
N SER A 3 -20.26 2.39 -42.42
CA SER A 3 -20.04 3.84 -42.19
C SER A 3 -20.97 4.41 -41.11
N ASN A 4 -22.25 4.03 -41.16
CA ASN A 4 -23.27 4.53 -40.23
C ASN A 4 -23.00 4.03 -38.80
N TRP A 5 -22.51 2.80 -38.65
CA TRP A 5 -22.12 2.25 -37.36
C TRP A 5 -20.88 2.93 -36.77
N LYS A 6 -19.92 3.31 -37.62
CA LYS A 6 -18.73 4.05 -37.21
C LYS A 6 -19.08 5.45 -36.69
N GLU A 7 -19.95 6.17 -37.41
CA GLU A 7 -20.44 7.50 -37.01
C GLU A 7 -21.19 7.45 -35.67
N ILE A 8 -22.06 6.46 -35.46
CA ILE A 8 -22.77 6.28 -34.18
C ILE A 8 -21.79 6.02 -33.03
N LYS A 9 -20.80 5.16 -33.26
CA LYS A 9 -19.78 4.84 -32.24
C LYS A 9 -18.93 6.06 -31.91
N GLU A 10 -18.53 6.85 -32.90
CA GLU A 10 -17.76 8.08 -32.70
C GLU A 10 -18.57 9.14 -31.95
N ALA A 11 -19.84 9.35 -32.30
CA ALA A 11 -20.73 10.29 -31.61
C ALA A 11 -20.93 9.92 -30.13
N ILE A 12 -21.19 8.64 -29.84
CA ILE A 12 -21.34 8.14 -28.46
C ILE A 12 -20.02 8.26 -27.69
N THR A 13 -18.90 7.91 -28.29
CA THR A 13 -17.59 7.97 -27.62
C THR A 13 -17.18 9.42 -27.33
N SER A 14 -17.44 10.34 -28.27
CA SER A 14 -17.17 11.77 -28.11
C SER A 14 -18.01 12.40 -27.01
N THR A 15 -19.32 12.17 -27.01
CA THR A 15 -20.24 12.68 -25.97
C THR A 15 -19.90 12.12 -24.58
N CYS A 16 -19.55 10.84 -24.48
CA CYS A 16 -19.06 10.25 -23.23
C CYS A 16 -17.77 10.93 -22.73
N HIS A 17 -16.81 11.21 -23.60
CA HIS A 17 -15.57 11.89 -23.21
C HIS A 17 -15.78 13.35 -22.81
N GLU A 18 -16.72 14.06 -23.43
CA GLU A 18 -17.07 15.44 -23.09
C GLU A 18 -17.77 15.55 -21.73
N VAL A 19 -18.74 14.66 -21.47
CA VAL A 19 -19.54 14.68 -20.23
C VAL A 19 -18.81 14.07 -19.05
N LEU A 20 -18.20 12.90 -19.22
CA LEU A 20 -17.59 12.14 -18.12
C LEU A 20 -16.08 12.42 -17.99
N GLY A 21 -15.49 13.10 -18.96
CA GLY A 21 -14.04 13.22 -19.07
C GLY A 21 -13.37 11.90 -19.40
N HIS A 22 -12.06 11.94 -19.63
CA HIS A 22 -11.27 10.71 -19.69
C HIS A 22 -11.02 10.23 -18.26
N LYS A 23 -11.27 8.93 -18.01
CA LYS A 23 -10.86 8.30 -16.75
C LYS A 23 -9.37 8.52 -16.58
N LYS A 24 -8.99 9.33 -15.59
CA LYS A 24 -7.59 9.52 -15.22
C LYS A 24 -7.06 8.18 -14.74
N HIS A 25 -6.36 7.47 -15.63
CA HIS A 25 -5.58 6.33 -15.22
C HIS A 25 -4.43 6.88 -14.38
N HIS A 26 -4.54 6.72 -13.06
CA HIS A 26 -3.38 6.74 -12.20
C HIS A 26 -2.54 5.52 -12.60
N TYR A 27 -1.69 5.72 -13.60
CA TYR A 27 -0.66 4.76 -13.88
C TYR A 27 0.17 4.63 -12.62
N LYS A 28 0.38 3.40 -12.17
CA LYS A 28 1.37 3.15 -11.13
C LYS A 28 2.67 3.78 -11.63
N GLU A 29 3.33 4.56 -10.77
CA GLU A 29 4.46 5.46 -11.09
C GLU A 29 5.60 4.76 -11.85
N TRP A 30 5.67 3.44 -11.78
CA TRP A 30 6.65 2.64 -12.50
C TRP A 30 6.39 2.44 -14.01
N ASN A 31 5.25 2.87 -14.57
CA ASN A 31 5.01 2.76 -16.02
C ASN A 31 5.56 3.99 -16.76
N THR A 32 6.70 3.81 -17.44
CA THR A 32 7.34 4.83 -18.26
C THR A 32 6.57 5.09 -19.57
N VAL A 33 6.63 6.32 -20.08
CA VAL A 33 6.05 6.72 -21.39
C VAL A 33 6.50 5.77 -22.52
N ASP A 34 7.80 5.45 -22.59
CA ASP A 34 8.33 4.47 -23.56
C ASP A 34 7.66 3.08 -23.47
N THR A 35 7.27 2.63 -22.27
CA THR A 35 6.56 1.34 -22.10
C THR A 35 5.10 1.43 -22.58
N LEU A 36 4.48 2.61 -22.48
CA LEU A 36 3.13 2.86 -22.99
C LEU A 36 3.11 2.87 -24.51
N ASP A 37 4.04 3.59 -25.14
CA ASP A 37 4.18 3.64 -26.60
C ASP A 37 4.39 2.25 -27.18
N ARG A 38 5.31 1.46 -26.60
CA ARG A 38 5.53 0.05 -26.98
C ARG A 38 4.31 -0.83 -26.78
N THR A 39 3.47 -0.53 -25.79
CA THR A 39 2.21 -1.25 -25.57
C THR A 39 1.21 -0.97 -26.69
N GLN A 40 1.17 0.27 -27.17
CA GLN A 40 0.37 0.64 -28.35
C GLN A 40 0.90 -0.03 -29.62
N GLU A 41 2.22 -0.04 -29.82
CA GLU A 41 2.85 -0.75 -30.95
C GLU A 41 2.56 -2.24 -30.93
N ARG A 42 2.65 -2.89 -29.76
CA ARG A 42 2.24 -4.28 -29.58
C ARG A 42 0.80 -4.51 -30.02
N GLY A 43 -0.10 -3.56 -29.72
CA GLY A 43 -1.49 -3.58 -30.16
C GLY A 43 -1.63 -3.58 -31.68
N LYS A 44 -0.88 -2.69 -32.37
CA LYS A 44 -0.84 -2.64 -33.84
C LYS A 44 -0.32 -3.95 -34.44
N LYS A 45 0.75 -4.52 -33.88
CA LYS A 45 1.30 -5.81 -34.32
C LYS A 45 0.31 -6.97 -34.09
N LYS A 46 -0.44 -6.94 -32.98
CA LYS A 46 -1.47 -7.94 -32.71
C LYS A 46 -2.62 -7.87 -33.72
N ALA A 47 -3.02 -6.66 -34.13
CA ALA A 47 -4.01 -6.49 -35.18
C ALA A 47 -3.54 -7.10 -36.51
N ALA A 48 -2.29 -6.89 -36.89
CA ALA A 48 -1.71 -7.49 -38.09
C ALA A 48 -1.74 -9.03 -38.07
N THR A 49 -1.48 -9.65 -36.91
CA THR A 49 -1.63 -11.11 -36.73
C THR A 49 -3.08 -11.57 -36.89
N ASN A 50 -4.06 -10.79 -36.43
CA ASN A 50 -5.47 -11.18 -36.53
C ASN A 50 -6.03 -11.00 -37.95
N THR A 51 -5.42 -10.14 -38.78
CA THR A 51 -5.86 -9.85 -40.15
C THR A 51 -5.12 -10.66 -41.22
N SER A 52 -4.13 -11.49 -40.86
CA SER A 52 -3.33 -12.26 -41.82
C SER A 52 -4.18 -13.29 -42.56
N LYS A 53 -3.96 -13.43 -43.87
CA LYS A 53 -4.74 -14.32 -44.74
C LYS A 53 -4.03 -15.63 -45.06
N THR A 54 -2.70 -15.65 -44.98
CA THR A 54 -1.87 -16.82 -45.28
C THR A 54 -1.02 -17.25 -44.08
N ARG A 55 -0.69 -18.54 -43.99
CA ARG A 55 0.14 -19.08 -42.88
C ARG A 55 1.53 -18.44 -42.79
N ALA A 56 2.13 -18.06 -43.92
CA ALA A 56 3.44 -17.42 -43.94
C ALA A 56 3.40 -16.00 -43.37
N GLU A 57 2.36 -15.23 -43.71
CA GLU A 57 2.14 -13.89 -43.15
C GLU A 57 1.82 -13.94 -41.66
N GLU A 58 1.00 -14.92 -41.24
CA GLU A 58 0.67 -15.14 -39.84
C GLU A 58 1.93 -15.45 -39.02
N ALA A 59 2.78 -16.37 -39.49
CA ALA A 59 4.03 -16.72 -38.82
C ALA A 59 4.97 -15.50 -38.67
N LYS A 60 5.10 -14.68 -39.71
CA LYS A 60 5.90 -13.45 -39.67
C LYS A 60 5.32 -12.42 -38.70
N ALA A 61 4.02 -12.14 -38.78
CA ALA A 61 3.35 -11.18 -37.90
C ALA A 61 3.39 -11.63 -36.44
N GLN A 62 3.28 -12.93 -36.18
CA GLN A 62 3.36 -13.51 -34.85
C GLN A 62 4.78 -13.39 -34.27
N ALA A 63 5.82 -13.61 -35.07
CA ALA A 63 7.21 -13.39 -34.66
C ALA A 63 7.47 -11.91 -34.28
N GLU A 64 6.99 -10.97 -35.09
CA GLU A 64 7.08 -9.54 -34.79
C GLU A 64 6.32 -9.17 -33.50
N TYR A 65 5.11 -9.69 -33.30
CA TYR A 65 4.35 -9.50 -32.06
C TYR A 65 5.10 -10.06 -30.84
N MET A 66 5.71 -11.24 -30.95
CA MET A 66 6.44 -11.87 -29.86
C MET A 66 7.62 -11.03 -29.40
N GLU A 67 8.38 -10.45 -30.33
CA GLU A 67 9.53 -9.60 -30.01
C GLU A 67 9.09 -8.32 -29.29
N VAL A 68 8.10 -7.61 -29.82
CA VAL A 68 7.58 -6.39 -29.15
C VAL A 68 6.98 -6.72 -27.78
N ASN A 69 6.26 -7.83 -27.65
CA ASN A 69 5.70 -8.27 -26.37
C ASN A 69 6.79 -8.61 -25.33
N LYS A 70 7.93 -9.16 -25.77
CA LYS A 70 9.08 -9.42 -24.91
C LYS A 70 9.68 -8.11 -24.40
N GLN A 71 9.79 -7.11 -25.27
CA GLN A 71 10.30 -5.78 -24.91
C GLN A 71 9.37 -5.06 -23.93
N VAL A 72 8.05 -5.07 -24.17
CA VAL A 72 7.06 -4.53 -23.23
C VAL A 72 7.20 -5.19 -21.85
N LYS A 73 7.27 -6.52 -21.80
CA LYS A 73 7.44 -7.25 -20.52
C LYS A 73 8.75 -6.89 -19.81
N ARG A 74 9.84 -6.67 -20.55
CA ARG A 74 11.12 -6.22 -20.00
C ARG A 74 11.01 -4.79 -19.47
N GLY A 75 10.44 -3.86 -20.23
CA GLY A 75 10.23 -2.47 -19.83
C GLY A 75 9.43 -2.35 -18.54
N VAL A 76 8.29 -3.05 -18.46
CA VAL A 76 7.45 -3.13 -17.25
C VAL A 76 8.25 -3.60 -16.03
N ARG A 77 9.07 -4.66 -16.17
CA ARG A 77 9.89 -5.19 -15.07
C ARG A 77 10.97 -4.21 -14.64
N THR A 78 11.64 -3.58 -15.60
CA THR A 78 12.69 -2.59 -15.32
C THR A 78 12.10 -1.35 -14.65
N GLY A 79 10.97 -0.83 -15.14
CA GLY A 79 10.27 0.29 -14.52
C GLY A 79 9.86 -0.02 -13.08
N LYS A 80 9.29 -1.20 -12.84
CA LYS A 80 8.94 -1.64 -11.47
C LYS A 80 10.17 -1.72 -10.56
N ARG A 81 11.30 -2.22 -11.06
CA ARG A 81 12.54 -2.30 -10.28
C ARG A 81 13.06 -0.92 -9.92
N LYS A 82 13.15 0.00 -10.88
CA LYS A 82 13.59 1.38 -10.66
C LYS A 82 12.73 2.09 -9.62
N TYR A 83 11.40 1.97 -9.73
CA TYR A 83 10.49 2.54 -8.74
C TYR A 83 10.74 2.01 -7.31
N VAL A 84 10.98 0.71 -7.15
CA VAL A 84 11.30 0.13 -5.83
C VAL A 84 12.67 0.60 -5.34
N GLU A 85 13.66 0.70 -6.22
CA GLU A 85 14.99 1.25 -5.89
C GLU A 85 14.92 2.72 -5.45
N ASP A 86 14.14 3.56 -6.15
CA ASP A 86 13.92 4.96 -5.80
C ASP A 86 13.22 5.12 -4.44
N LEU A 87 12.24 4.26 -4.16
CA LEU A 87 11.57 4.23 -2.86
C LEU A 87 12.54 3.80 -1.75
N ALA A 88 13.36 2.79 -2.00
CA ALA A 88 14.39 2.34 -1.05
C ALA A 88 15.43 3.44 -0.76
N MET A 89 15.89 4.17 -1.79
CA MET A 89 16.77 5.33 -1.62
C MET A 89 16.12 6.43 -0.78
N THR A 90 14.82 6.66 -0.96
CA THR A 90 14.05 7.64 -0.18
C THR A 90 13.94 7.22 1.29
N VAL A 91 13.66 5.94 1.56
CA VAL A 91 13.62 5.36 2.91
C VAL A 91 14.99 5.52 3.60
N GLU A 92 16.07 5.19 2.90
CA GLU A 92 17.43 5.31 3.44
C GLU A 92 17.78 6.76 3.79
N LYS A 93 17.44 7.71 2.90
CA LYS A 93 17.63 9.14 3.16
C LYS A 93 16.85 9.60 4.38
N ALA A 94 15.56 9.23 4.49
CA ALA A 94 14.74 9.58 5.64
C ALA A 94 15.30 9.01 6.96
N ALA A 95 15.85 7.80 6.93
CA ALA A 95 16.52 7.20 8.08
C ALA A 95 17.77 8.01 8.50
N ARG A 96 18.61 8.42 7.55
CA ARG A 96 19.79 9.25 7.81
C ARG A 96 19.44 10.62 8.39
N GLU A 97 18.32 11.20 7.95
CA GLU A 97 17.83 12.50 8.42
C GLU A 97 17.02 12.42 9.73
N GLY A 98 16.77 11.23 10.26
CA GLY A 98 15.94 11.02 11.45
C GLY A 98 14.44 11.28 11.23
N ASN A 99 13.98 11.38 9.98
CA ASN A 99 12.58 11.63 9.63
C ASN A 99 11.75 10.34 9.70
N MET A 100 11.41 9.93 10.92
CA MET A 100 10.71 8.67 11.18
C MET A 100 9.32 8.59 10.51
N ARG A 101 8.65 9.74 10.34
CA ARG A 101 7.33 9.79 9.68
C ARG A 101 7.44 9.41 8.21
N GLN A 102 8.35 10.04 7.46
CA GLN A 102 8.56 9.71 6.05
C GLN A 102 9.06 8.27 5.87
N LEU A 103 9.94 7.80 6.76
CA LEU A 103 10.42 6.42 6.77
C LEU A 103 9.25 5.44 6.89
N TYR A 104 8.35 5.66 7.86
CA TYR A 104 7.18 4.81 8.06
C TYR A 104 6.21 4.85 6.86
N ASP A 105 5.87 6.04 6.39
CA ASP A 105 4.91 6.23 5.29
C ASP A 105 5.42 5.56 4.00
N THR A 106 6.69 5.75 3.63
CA THR A 106 7.29 5.13 2.44
C THR A 106 7.50 3.61 2.59
N THR A 107 7.85 3.14 3.79
CA THR A 107 7.95 1.69 4.06
C THR A 107 6.59 1.00 3.95
N LYS A 108 5.51 1.69 4.32
CA LYS A 108 4.13 1.20 4.19
C LYS A 108 3.65 1.10 2.74
N GLU A 109 4.23 1.89 1.83
CA GLU A 109 3.93 1.84 0.39
C GLU A 109 4.57 0.63 -0.33
N LEU A 110 5.70 0.11 0.16
CA LEU A 110 6.40 -1.07 -0.40
C LEU A 110 5.53 -2.33 -0.55
N PRO A 111 4.76 -2.77 0.48
CA PRO A 111 4.01 -4.02 0.42
C PRO A 111 2.81 -4.04 -0.54
N GLY A 112 2.51 -2.95 -1.28
CA GLY A 112 1.56 -2.91 -2.40
C GLY A 112 0.29 -3.76 -2.26
N ASN A 113 -0.84 -3.14 -1.88
CA ASN A 113 -2.12 -3.83 -1.65
C ASN A 113 -1.99 -5.09 -0.77
N TYR A 114 -1.29 -5.00 0.35
CA TYR A 114 -1.52 -5.94 1.43
C TYR A 114 -2.92 -5.67 1.98
N ARG A 115 -3.89 -6.55 1.68
CA ARG A 115 -5.08 -6.65 2.52
C ARG A 115 -4.53 -7.10 3.86
N GLU A 116 -4.46 -6.20 4.83
CA GLU A 116 -4.23 -6.60 6.21
C GLU A 116 -5.17 -7.78 6.48
N PRO A 117 -4.66 -8.98 6.82
CA PRO A 117 -5.52 -10.02 7.31
C PRO A 117 -6.22 -9.39 8.51
N GLN A 118 -7.55 -9.34 8.44
CA GLN A 118 -8.35 -8.78 9.51
C GLN A 118 -7.96 -9.53 10.77
N ARG A 119 -7.19 -8.88 11.66
CA ARG A 119 -6.71 -9.50 12.90
C ARG A 119 -7.95 -9.77 13.72
N SER A 120 -8.42 -11.01 13.66
CA SER A 120 -9.63 -11.39 14.36
C SER A 120 -9.32 -11.41 15.85
N VAL A 121 -10.07 -10.64 16.62
CA VAL A 121 -9.98 -10.61 18.09
C VAL A 121 -10.96 -11.65 18.64
N LYS A 122 -10.58 -12.42 19.65
CA LYS A 122 -11.51 -13.34 20.31
C LYS A 122 -12.34 -12.61 21.37
N SER A 123 -13.64 -12.93 21.43
CA SER A 123 -14.51 -12.52 22.53
C SER A 123 -14.12 -13.24 23.83
N LYS A 124 -14.78 -12.90 24.94
CA LYS A 124 -14.60 -13.63 26.21
C LYS A 124 -15.06 -15.10 26.12
N GLU A 125 -16.01 -15.38 25.25
CA GLU A 125 -16.57 -16.71 24.99
C GLU A 125 -15.81 -17.44 23.86
N ASP A 126 -14.56 -17.06 23.60
CA ASP A 126 -13.69 -17.61 22.55
C ASP A 126 -14.22 -17.49 21.10
N LYS A 127 -15.25 -16.68 20.86
CA LYS A 127 -15.79 -16.44 19.52
C LYS A 127 -14.94 -15.44 18.74
N VAL A 128 -14.71 -15.73 17.47
CA VAL A 128 -13.92 -14.89 16.56
C VAL A 128 -14.73 -13.65 16.14
N ILE A 129 -14.23 -12.46 16.48
CA ILE A 129 -14.87 -11.17 16.15
C ILE A 129 -14.24 -10.60 14.87
N ASN A 130 -15.05 -10.51 13.82
CA ASN A 130 -14.64 -10.02 12.50
C ASN A 130 -15.07 -8.56 12.24
N ASN A 131 -15.95 -7.96 13.06
CA ASN A 131 -16.42 -6.59 12.85
C ASN A 131 -15.55 -5.55 13.60
N ILE A 132 -15.10 -4.50 12.92
CA ILE A 132 -14.24 -3.43 13.50
C ILE A 132 -14.91 -2.76 14.72
N LYS A 133 -16.23 -2.54 14.69
CA LYS A 133 -16.96 -1.91 15.81
C LYS A 133 -16.96 -2.82 17.04
N GLU A 134 -17.18 -4.12 16.83
CA GLU A 134 -17.19 -5.11 17.89
C GLU A 134 -15.77 -5.34 18.45
N GLN A 135 -14.74 -5.30 17.61
CA GLN A 135 -13.35 -5.35 18.06
C GLN A 135 -13.01 -4.16 18.97
N ARG A 136 -13.44 -2.94 18.61
CA ARG A 136 -13.27 -1.76 19.48
C ARG A 136 -13.99 -1.92 20.81
N ASN A 137 -15.22 -2.42 20.80
CA ASN A 137 -15.97 -2.67 22.04
C ASN A 137 -15.27 -3.72 22.93
N ARG A 138 -14.74 -4.80 22.33
CA ARG A 138 -13.96 -5.82 23.04
C ARG A 138 -12.70 -5.26 23.69
N TRP A 139 -12.01 -4.32 23.02
CA TRP A 139 -10.88 -3.59 23.60
C TRP A 139 -11.31 -2.72 24.77
N VAL A 140 -12.42 -1.97 24.64
CA VAL A 140 -12.97 -1.15 25.73
C VAL A 140 -13.31 -2.02 26.95
N GLU A 141 -13.93 -3.18 26.77
CA GLU A 141 -14.22 -4.13 27.85
C GLU A 141 -12.94 -4.65 28.51
N TYR A 142 -11.95 -5.08 27.72
CA TYR A 142 -10.68 -5.58 28.24
C TYR A 142 -9.97 -4.53 29.11
N PHE A 143 -9.85 -3.29 28.61
CA PHE A 143 -9.21 -2.21 29.36
C PHE A 143 -10.01 -1.79 30.58
N LYS A 144 -11.35 -1.84 30.53
CA LYS A 144 -12.17 -1.57 31.71
C LYS A 144 -11.93 -2.58 32.82
N GLU A 145 -11.82 -3.86 32.50
CA GLU A 145 -11.54 -4.90 33.50
C GLU A 145 -10.12 -4.84 34.04
N LEU A 146 -9.15 -4.56 33.17
CA LEU A 146 -7.75 -4.47 33.56
C LEU A 146 -7.48 -3.26 34.46
N LEU A 147 -8.00 -2.09 34.09
CA LEU A 147 -7.69 -0.82 34.76
C LEU A 147 -8.62 -0.51 35.95
N ASN A 148 -9.85 -1.05 35.97
CA ASN A 148 -10.81 -0.79 37.06
C ASN A 148 -11.02 -2.02 37.95
N ARG A 149 -9.96 -2.78 38.21
CA ARG A 149 -10.03 -3.92 39.12
C ARG A 149 -10.38 -3.42 40.53
N PRO A 150 -11.37 -4.00 41.23
CA PRO A 150 -11.70 -3.59 42.59
C PRO A 150 -10.49 -3.81 43.50
N THR A 151 -10.34 -2.93 44.50
CA THR A 151 -9.28 -3.05 45.50
C THR A 151 -9.32 -4.46 46.09
N PRO A 152 -8.21 -5.23 46.02
CA PRO A 152 -8.20 -6.59 46.53
C PRO A 152 -8.57 -6.59 48.02
N LEU A 153 -9.44 -7.52 48.42
CA LEU A 153 -9.98 -7.62 49.78
C LEU A 153 -8.88 -7.79 50.84
N ASN A 154 -7.79 -8.44 50.43
CA ASN A 154 -6.58 -8.54 51.23
C ASN A 154 -5.59 -7.52 50.68
N PRO A 155 -5.15 -6.53 51.47
CA PRO A 155 -4.01 -5.73 51.09
C PRO A 155 -2.82 -6.67 50.84
N PRO A 156 -2.01 -6.43 49.80
CA PRO A 156 -0.79 -7.21 49.61
C PRO A 156 0.05 -7.12 50.88
N ASN A 157 0.41 -8.28 51.45
CA ASN A 157 1.38 -8.32 52.54
C ASN A 157 2.76 -8.06 51.95
N ILE A 158 3.10 -6.79 51.79
CA ILE A 158 4.41 -6.35 51.35
C ILE A 158 5.31 -6.44 52.58
N GLU A 159 6.19 -7.43 52.62
CA GLU A 159 7.27 -7.45 53.60
C GLU A 159 8.08 -6.17 53.42
N VAL A 160 8.12 -5.35 54.47
CA VAL A 160 8.85 -4.09 54.48
C VAL A 160 10.31 -4.40 54.14
N ALA A 161 10.81 -3.75 53.09
CA ALA A 161 12.22 -3.89 52.73
C ALA A 161 13.08 -3.50 53.95
N PRO A 162 14.10 -4.28 54.33
CA PRO A 162 14.90 -4.02 55.53
C PRO A 162 15.62 -2.66 55.52
N THR A 163 15.76 -2.07 54.33
CA THR A 163 16.46 -0.81 54.10
C THR A 163 15.76 -0.07 52.98
N ASP A 164 15.33 1.17 53.26
CA ASP A 164 14.91 2.09 52.23
C ASP A 164 16.12 2.42 51.34
N LEU A 165 15.98 2.21 50.03
CA LEU A 165 16.98 2.68 49.09
C LEU A 165 17.04 4.21 49.17
N PRO A 166 18.24 4.83 49.14
CA PRO A 166 18.37 6.28 49.10
C PRO A 166 17.93 6.77 47.71
N ILE A 167 16.61 6.87 47.55
CA ILE A 167 15.96 7.39 46.36
C ILE A 167 15.47 8.78 46.74
N ASP A 168 15.90 9.76 45.96
CA ASP A 168 15.39 11.10 46.08
C ASP A 168 13.90 11.12 45.70
N VAL A 169 13.06 11.42 46.68
CA VAL A 169 11.59 11.52 46.55
C VAL A 169 11.13 12.97 46.46
N ASP A 170 12.07 13.92 46.43
CA ASP A 170 11.73 15.32 46.29
C ASP A 170 11.18 15.62 44.88
N PRO A 171 10.29 16.61 44.75
CA PRO A 171 9.79 17.04 43.45
C PRO A 171 10.96 17.45 42.55
N PRO A 172 10.99 16.99 41.28
CA PRO A 172 12.10 17.28 40.38
C PRO A 172 12.25 18.79 40.16
N THR A 173 13.48 19.25 40.17
CA THR A 173 13.81 20.66 39.99
C THR A 173 13.63 21.08 38.52
N VAL A 174 13.36 22.36 38.31
CA VAL A 174 13.19 22.93 36.95
C VAL A 174 14.43 22.69 36.08
N GLU A 175 15.60 22.65 36.69
CA GLU A 175 16.87 22.37 36.03
C GLU A 175 16.96 20.92 35.54
N GLU A 176 16.61 19.94 36.37
CA GLU A 176 16.57 18.51 36.00
C GLU A 176 15.57 18.23 34.87
N ILE A 177 14.40 18.89 34.91
CA ILE A 177 13.41 18.79 33.84
C ILE A 177 13.98 19.35 32.53
N SER A 178 14.73 20.46 32.60
CA SER A 178 15.31 21.11 31.42
C SER A 178 16.45 20.28 30.77
N THR A 179 17.25 19.56 31.56
CA THR A 179 18.30 18.66 31.05
C THR A 179 17.74 17.39 30.45
N ALA A 180 16.64 16.85 30.98
CA ALA A 180 16.03 15.62 30.48
C ALA A 180 15.26 15.79 29.15
N ILE A 181 14.82 17.01 28.83
CA ILE A 181 14.04 17.33 27.62
C ILE A 181 14.94 17.55 26.37
N ARG A 182 16.26 17.67 26.53
CA ARG A 182 17.20 17.96 25.44
C ARG A 182 17.56 16.72 24.60
#